data_AF-A0A954H2K1-F1
#
_entry.id   AF-A0A954H2K1-F1
#
_cell.length_a   1.000
_cell.length_b   1.000
_cell.length_c   1.000
_cell.angle_alpha   90.00
_cell.angle_beta   90.00
_cell.angle_gamma   90.00
#
_symmetry.space_group_name_H-M   'P 1'
#
loop_
_entity.id
_entity.type
_entity.pdbx_description
1 polymer ?
#
loop_
_entity_poly.entity_id
_entity_poly.type
_entity_poly.pdbx_seq_one_letter_code
_entity_poly.pdbx_strand_id
1 'polypeptide(L)'
;LHSTADPRQMLEAVIQYTPEGPTHSGLKEALETPLDYDVRTAAARLGSGGQVISSDTVPFSLWCAAKCLRNYEEAMWTTVAGLGDRDTTCAIAGSVVALAVGSNGIPQLWLDHREPLNC
;
A
#
# COMPACT_ATOMS: atom_id res chain seq x y z
N LEU A 1 2.73 1.70 25.17
CA LEU A 1 3.03 0.43 24.47
C LEU A 1 2.89 0.70 22.98
N HIS A 2 3.93 1.22 22.32
CA HIS A 2 3.91 1.35 20.86
C HIS A 2 4.15 -0.04 20.30
N SER A 3 3.08 -0.77 19.98
CA SER A 3 3.18 -1.92 19.09
C SER A 3 3.71 -1.37 17.77
N THR A 4 4.99 -1.58 17.48
CA THR A 4 5.55 -1.20 16.19
C THR A 4 4.89 -2.07 15.14
N ALA A 5 4.12 -1.46 14.24
CA ALA A 5 3.48 -2.20 13.16
C ALA A 5 4.54 -3.00 12.37
N ASP A 6 4.32 -4.31 12.27
CA ASP A 6 5.17 -5.24 11.53
C ASP A 6 4.58 -5.42 10.11
N PRO A 7 5.34 -5.06 9.05
CA PRO A 7 4.91 -5.26 7.66
C PRO A 7 4.45 -6.68 7.34
N ARG A 8 5.12 -7.69 7.89
CA ARG A 8 4.78 -9.10 7.61
C ARG A 8 3.46 -9.47 8.27
N GLN A 9 3.33 -9.18 9.56
CA GLN A 9 2.10 -9.44 10.31
C GLN A 9 0.88 -8.74 9.70
N MET A 10 1.07 -7.53 9.17
CA MET A 10 0.02 -6.80 8.45
C MET A 10 -0.50 -7.59 7.25
N LEU A 11 0.40 -8.07 6.37
CA LEU A 11 0.03 -8.86 5.19
C LEU A 11 -0.62 -10.19 5.58
N GLU A 12 -0.05 -10.89 6.57
CA GLU A 12 -0.59 -12.15 7.10
C GLU A 12 -2.03 -11.97 7.63
N ALA A 13 -2.30 -10.88 8.35
CA ALA A 13 -3.64 -10.56 8.83
C ALA A 13 -4.62 -10.31 7.67
N VAL A 14 -4.23 -9.54 6.65
CA VAL A 14 -5.10 -9.29 5.49
C VAL A 14 -5.41 -10.59 4.73
N ILE A 15 -4.41 -11.46 4.56
CA ILE A 15 -4.60 -12.78 3.93
C ILE A 15 -5.63 -13.59 4.72
N GLN A 16 -5.54 -13.64 6.05
CA GLN A 16 -6.47 -14.40 6.90
C GLN A 16 -7.94 -13.97 6.73
N TYR A 17 -8.20 -12.68 6.48
CA TYR A 17 -9.55 -12.14 6.32
C TYR A 17 -10.02 -12.03 4.86
N THR A 18 -9.17 -12.37 3.89
CA THR A 18 -9.55 -12.34 2.46
C THR A 18 -10.02 -13.72 2.01
N PRO A 19 -11.25 -13.87 1.49
CA PRO A 19 -11.74 -15.15 0.96
C PRO A 19 -10.85 -15.69 -0.16
N GLU A 20 -10.84 -17.02 -0.33
CA GLU A 20 -10.09 -17.64 -1.42
C GLU A 20 -10.52 -17.10 -2.79
N GLY A 21 -9.52 -16.75 -3.61
CA GLY A 21 -9.73 -16.16 -4.93
C GLY A 21 -8.47 -15.46 -5.46
N PRO A 22 -8.54 -14.84 -6.64
CA PRO A 22 -7.38 -14.20 -7.28
C PRO A 22 -6.69 -13.16 -6.39
N THR A 23 -7.45 -12.36 -5.65
CA THR A 23 -6.91 -11.35 -4.72
C THR A 23 -6.16 -11.99 -3.55
N HIS A 24 -6.71 -13.06 -2.95
CA HIS A 24 -6.04 -13.80 -1.88
C HIS A 24 -4.74 -14.47 -2.38
N SER A 25 -4.73 -15.01 -3.59
CA SER A 25 -3.50 -15.53 -4.22
C SER A 25 -2.46 -14.44 -4.44
N GLY A 26 -2.86 -13.27 -4.96
CA GLY A 26 -1.98 -12.12 -5.13
C GLY A 26 -1.43 -11.60 -3.81
N LEU A 27 -2.22 -11.60 -2.73
CA LEU A 27 -1.75 -11.22 -1.39
C LEU A 27 -0.69 -12.18 -0.84
N LYS A 28 -0.83 -13.49 -1.08
CA LYS A 28 0.23 -14.46 -0.76
C LYS A 28 1.49 -14.17 -1.57
N GLU A 29 1.36 -13.83 -2.84
CA GLU A 29 2.50 -13.44 -3.66
C GLU A 29 3.15 -12.15 -3.18
N ALA A 30 2.37 -11.17 -2.72
CA ALA A 30 2.88 -9.95 -2.10
C ALA A 30 3.66 -10.26 -0.81
N LEU A 31 3.18 -11.17 0.04
CA LEU A 31 3.88 -11.61 1.27
C LEU A 31 5.25 -12.25 0.96
N GLU A 32 5.33 -13.00 -0.14
CA GLU A 32 6.57 -13.68 -0.57
C GLU A 32 7.48 -12.78 -1.44
N THR A 33 7.01 -11.61 -1.86
CA THR A 33 7.81 -10.66 -2.65
C THR A 33 8.70 -9.82 -1.71
N PRO A 34 10.04 -9.89 -1.82
CA PRO A 34 10.94 -9.16 -0.94
C PRO A 34 10.68 -7.65 -0.96
N LEU A 35 10.63 -7.02 0.21
CA LEU A 35 10.34 -5.57 0.33
C LEU A 35 11.47 -4.67 -0.16
N ASP A 36 12.67 -5.21 -0.43
CA ASP A 36 13.81 -4.48 -0.98
C ASP A 36 13.81 -4.44 -2.52
N TYR A 37 12.88 -5.14 -3.18
CA TYR A 37 12.73 -5.08 -4.64
C TYR A 37 12.47 -3.65 -5.13
N ASP A 38 12.91 -3.44 -6.39
CA ASP A 38 12.49 -2.27 -7.15
C ASP A 38 10.97 -2.27 -7.33
N VAL A 39 10.36 -1.11 -7.18
CA VAL A 39 8.90 -0.98 -7.18
C VAL A 39 8.29 -1.31 -8.54
N ARG A 40 9.01 -1.11 -9.65
CA ARG A 40 8.52 -1.48 -10.99
C ARG A 40 8.54 -2.98 -11.18
N THR A 41 9.54 -3.66 -10.62
CA THR A 41 9.57 -5.13 -10.58
C THR A 41 8.41 -5.67 -9.75
N ALA A 42 8.13 -5.09 -8.58
CA ALA A 42 6.98 -5.48 -7.77
C ALA A 42 5.65 -5.21 -8.49
N ALA A 43 5.49 -4.05 -9.14
CA ALA A 43 4.31 -3.69 -9.92
C ALA A 43 4.06 -4.66 -11.08
N ALA A 44 5.12 -5.02 -11.84
CA ALA A 44 5.01 -5.98 -12.93
C ALA A 44 4.60 -7.39 -12.46
N ARG A 45 4.94 -7.73 -11.22
CA ARG A 45 4.63 -9.02 -10.61
C ARG A 45 3.23 -9.07 -9.98
N LEU A 46 2.87 -8.04 -9.24
CA LEU A 46 1.68 -8.01 -8.37
C LEU A 46 0.46 -7.32 -9.01
N GLY A 47 0.67 -6.66 -10.15
CA GLY A 47 -0.34 -5.83 -10.80
C GLY A 47 -0.43 -4.45 -10.16
N SER A 48 -0.47 -3.38 -10.97
CA SER A 48 -0.56 -1.99 -10.47
C SER A 48 -1.89 -1.31 -10.85
N GLY A 49 -2.94 -2.10 -11.01
CA GLY A 49 -4.33 -1.68 -11.21
C GLY A 49 -4.73 -1.35 -12.64
N GLY A 50 -3.89 -1.68 -13.63
CA GLY A 50 -4.20 -1.46 -15.05
C GLY A 50 -5.43 -2.23 -15.56
N GLN A 51 -5.84 -3.28 -14.85
CA GLN A 51 -7.04 -4.08 -15.17
C GLN A 51 -8.30 -3.62 -14.40
N VAL A 52 -8.19 -2.65 -13.48
CA VAL A 52 -9.32 -2.14 -12.68
C VAL A 52 -10.06 -3.25 -11.92
N ILE A 53 -9.30 -4.21 -11.37
CA ILE A 53 -9.83 -5.32 -10.56
C ILE A 53 -8.98 -5.49 -9.30
N SER A 54 -9.58 -5.95 -8.21
CA SER A 54 -8.91 -6.02 -6.91
C SER A 54 -7.66 -6.90 -6.92
N SER A 55 -7.64 -7.99 -7.70
CA SER A 55 -6.47 -8.87 -7.81
C SER A 55 -5.30 -8.26 -8.57
N ASP A 56 -5.52 -7.18 -9.33
CA ASP A 56 -4.48 -6.41 -10.02
C ASP A 56 -4.13 -5.11 -9.28
N THR A 57 -4.87 -4.74 -8.23
CA THR A 57 -4.66 -3.47 -7.50
C THR A 57 -4.17 -3.69 -6.07
N VAL A 58 -4.85 -4.57 -5.32
CA VAL A 58 -4.69 -4.71 -3.87
C VAL A 58 -3.32 -5.31 -3.50
N PRO A 59 -2.82 -6.37 -4.15
CA PRO A 59 -1.52 -6.95 -3.78
C PRO A 59 -0.36 -5.95 -3.82
N PHE A 60 -0.21 -5.21 -4.91
CA PHE A 60 0.83 -4.18 -5.05
C PHE A 60 0.66 -3.03 -4.06
N SER A 61 -0.58 -2.56 -3.85
CA SER A 61 -0.87 -1.48 -2.91
C SER A 61 -0.45 -1.84 -1.49
N LEU A 62 -0.76 -3.06 -1.04
CA LEU A 62 -0.39 -3.51 0.31
C LEU A 62 1.09 -3.88 0.42
N TRP A 63 1.73 -4.34 -0.66
CA TRP A 63 3.18 -4.50 -0.70
C TRP A 63 3.90 -3.15 -0.54
N CYS A 64 3.43 -2.09 -1.21
CA CYS A 64 3.97 -0.75 -1.04
C CYS A 64 3.76 -0.22 0.39
N ALA A 65 2.57 -0.44 0.97
CA ALA A 65 2.30 -0.09 2.35
C ALA A 65 3.24 -0.85 3.33
N ALA A 66 3.46 -2.14 3.10
CA ALA A 66 4.38 -2.96 3.90
C ALA A 66 5.83 -2.43 3.81
N LYS A 67 6.30 -2.13 2.59
CA LYS A 67 7.65 -1.60 2.32
C LYS A 67 7.91 -0.28 3.05
N CYS A 68 6.90 0.58 3.13
CA CYS A 68 7.04 1.95 3.65
C CYS A 68 6.18 2.22 4.90
N LEU A 69 5.86 1.20 5.70
CA LEU A 69 4.83 1.24 6.75
C LEU A 69 5.03 2.34 7.81
N ARG A 70 6.25 2.88 7.91
CA ARG A 70 6.66 3.88 8.90
C ARG A 70 6.90 5.27 8.30
N ASN A 71 6.67 5.45 7.00
CA ASN A 71 6.94 6.71 6.31
C ASN A 71 5.86 6.95 5.24
N TYR A 72 4.93 7.85 5.55
CA TYR A 72 3.81 8.17 4.66
C TYR A 72 4.28 8.76 3.32
N GLU A 73 5.22 9.71 3.35
CA GLU A 73 5.72 10.34 2.14
C GLU A 73 6.41 9.33 1.22
N GLU A 74 7.28 8.48 1.78
CA GLU A 74 7.94 7.42 1.02
C GLU A 74 6.96 6.39 0.48
N ALA A 75 5.91 6.04 1.23
CA ALA A 75 4.87 5.14 0.76
C ALA A 75 4.15 5.69 -0.47
N MET A 76 3.82 6.98 -0.46
CA MET A 76 3.11 7.64 -1.57
C MET A 76 4.01 7.75 -2.81
N TRP A 77 5.27 8.17 -2.64
CA TRP A 77 6.24 8.24 -3.76
C TRP A 77 6.60 6.86 -4.32
N THR A 78 6.72 5.86 -3.46
CA THR A 78 6.96 4.48 -3.89
C THR A 78 5.77 3.96 -4.70
N THR A 79 4.56 4.08 -4.15
CA THR A 79 3.36 3.54 -4.80
C THR A 79 3.11 4.17 -6.17
N VAL A 80 3.19 5.50 -6.28
CA VAL A 80 2.97 6.20 -7.57
C VAL A 80 4.01 5.85 -8.63
N ALA A 81 5.24 5.50 -8.22
CA ALA A 81 6.31 5.07 -9.13
C ALA A 81 6.05 3.69 -9.77
N GLY A 82 5.15 2.88 -9.20
CA GLY A 82 4.65 1.64 -9.80
C GLY A 82 3.79 1.83 -11.05
N LEU A 83 3.33 3.07 -11.31
CA LEU A 83 2.44 3.42 -12.43
C LEU A 83 1.08 2.67 -12.36
N GLY A 84 0.40 2.51 -13.49
CA GLY A 84 -0.97 1.97 -13.54
C GLY A 84 -2.01 2.92 -12.97
N ASP A 85 -2.92 2.38 -12.17
CA ASP A 85 -4.00 3.07 -11.46
C ASP A 85 -3.44 3.74 -10.19
N ARG A 86 -2.77 4.87 -10.40
CA ARG A 86 -1.98 5.56 -9.38
C ARG A 86 -2.83 6.09 -8.24
N ASP A 87 -4.00 6.64 -8.57
CA ASP A 87 -4.93 7.19 -7.60
C ASP A 87 -5.48 6.10 -6.69
N THR A 88 -5.96 4.99 -7.24
CA THR A 88 -6.51 3.89 -6.42
C THR A 88 -5.42 3.24 -5.57
N THR A 89 -4.26 2.96 -6.16
CA THR A 89 -3.15 2.31 -5.43
C THR A 89 -2.61 3.18 -4.31
N CYS A 90 -2.40 4.49 -4.56
CA CYS A 90 -1.97 5.43 -3.53
C CYS A 90 -3.06 5.65 -2.46
N ALA A 91 -4.34 5.67 -2.82
CA ALA A 91 -5.42 5.77 -1.86
C ALA A 91 -5.41 4.59 -0.87
N ILE A 92 -5.21 3.36 -1.36
CA ILE A 92 -5.13 2.16 -0.52
C ILE A 92 -3.86 2.20 0.34
N ALA A 93 -2.68 2.34 -0.28
CA ALA A 93 -1.40 2.29 0.43
C ALA A 93 -1.28 3.43 1.46
N GLY A 94 -1.61 4.65 1.05
CA GLY A 94 -1.59 5.83 1.91
C GLY A 94 -2.53 5.70 3.11
N SER A 95 -3.74 5.15 2.92
CA SER A 95 -4.69 4.95 4.04
C SER A 95 -4.14 4.01 5.11
N VAL A 96 -3.49 2.91 4.70
CA VAL A 96 -2.87 1.96 5.63
C VAL A 96 -1.72 2.63 6.38
N VAL A 97 -0.82 3.30 5.66
CA VAL A 97 0.35 3.93 6.28
C VAL A 97 -0.03 5.10 7.17
N ALA A 98 -1.03 5.90 6.80
CA ALA A 98 -1.56 6.99 7.64
C ALA A 98 -2.04 6.50 9.02
N LEU A 99 -2.67 5.33 9.08
CA LEU A 99 -3.07 4.71 10.36
C LEU A 99 -1.86 4.23 11.16
N ALA A 100 -0.82 3.73 10.49
CA ALA A 100 0.40 3.25 11.15
C ALA A 100 1.25 4.38 11.73
N VAL A 101 1.37 5.52 11.02
CA VAL A 101 2.18 6.66 11.46
C VAL A 101 1.38 7.70 12.26
N GLY A 102 0.05 7.63 12.23
CA GLY A 102 -0.86 8.60 12.83
C GLY A 102 -0.91 9.92 12.05
N SER A 103 -1.84 10.81 12.43
CA SER A 103 -2.05 12.10 11.74
C SER A 103 -0.78 12.97 11.68
N ASN A 104 0.04 12.91 12.73
CA ASN A 104 1.28 13.68 12.83
C ASN A 104 2.41 13.15 11.92
N GLY A 105 2.26 11.92 11.38
CA GLY A 105 3.20 11.33 10.43
C GLY A 105 2.90 11.69 8.97
N ILE A 106 1.80 12.40 8.70
CA ILE A 106 1.48 12.92 7.37
C ILE A 106 2.15 14.29 7.20
N PRO A 107 2.89 14.55 6.10
CA PRO A 107 3.53 15.85 5.88
C PRO A 107 2.52 17.00 5.90
N GLN A 108 2.73 17.97 6.80
CA GLN A 108 1.85 19.13 6.93
C GLN A 108 1.71 19.89 5.61
N LEU A 109 2.82 20.02 4.86
CA LEU A 109 2.82 20.65 3.55
C LEU A 109 1.81 20.00 2.59
N TRP A 110 1.65 18.68 2.62
CA TRP A 110 0.68 18.00 1.75
C TRP A 110 -0.76 18.21 2.21
N LEU A 111 -0.98 18.31 3.53
CA LEU A 111 -2.27 18.68 4.10
C LEU A 111 -2.68 20.11 3.74
N ASP A 112 -1.71 21.01 3.60
CA ASP A 112 -1.94 22.41 3.21
C ASP A 112 -2.19 22.56 1.70
N HIS A 113 -1.70 21.62 0.88
CA HIS A 113 -1.82 21.63 -0.58
C HIS A 113 -2.96 20.77 -1.14
N ARG A 114 -3.65 19.97 -0.32
CA ARG A 114 -4.84 19.21 -0.75
C ARG A 114 -6.07 20.13 -0.86
N GLU A 115 -7.05 19.70 -1.65
CA GLU A 115 -8.37 20.34 -1.65
C GLU A 115 -9.00 20.29 -0.25
N PRO A 116 -9.66 21.38 0.21
CA PRO A 116 -10.25 21.41 1.53
C PRO A 116 -11.39 20.39 1.64
N LEU A 117 -11.38 19.63 2.73
CA LEU A 117 -12.45 18.69 3.08
C LEU A 117 -13.59 19.49 3.70
N ASN A 118 -14.37 20.17 2.87
CA ASN A 118 -15.57 20.85 3.34
C ASN A 118 -16.62 19.78 3.64
N CYS A 119 -16.86 19.50 4.93
CA CYS A 119 -17.99 18.71 5.39
C CYS A 119 -19.24 19.58 5.56
#